data_AF-A0A7W3JFA5-F1
#
_entry.id   AF-A0A7W3JFA5-F1
#
_cell.length_a   1.000
_cell.length_b   1.000
_cell.length_c   1.000
_cell.angle_alpha   90.00
_cell.angle_beta   90.00
_cell.angle_gamma   90.00
#
_symmetry.space_group_name_H-M   'P 1'
#
loop_
_entity.id
_entity.type
_entity.pdbx_description
1 polymer ?
#
loop_
_entity_poly.entity_id
_entity_poly.type
_entity_poly.pdbx_seq_one_letter_code
_entity_poly.pdbx_strand_id
1 'polypeptide(L)'
;MTAAISTDGASFAVAAWSEVVAARGVVVAGSLYAAPAGSRVDAARALARAGRAVHVDLIVDPSGQHRGVTPVELAEVLSGVPEARVDVHLIPTAPGTNPATTTTAAAREIDAVLAGLDPSRLDHVTVDRGTLQRQASALERFRDRGGAVWLEIPCEDPATDVPDVDGLLVMLISSGTRHDADPASLDKIAPLAARLPVGVDGGVTPTIAGAAALAGARRIVSGRALLSLRTPNPHPKGITMSQNLPDSMRTSVLEGAKTLTIEDRPLPQAGPGDVLVRVAAVGVCGSDVHYFRHGRIGDFVVDGPLVLGHELSGVIAAVGAGVDEARIGQRVAIEPQKPCHRCRECLAGHYNLCPNMEFYATPPIDGAFTGYVTIESAFAHAVPT
;
A
#
# COMPACT_ATOMS: atom_id res chain seq x y z
N MET A 1 -31.58 11.27 4.86
CA MET A 1 -30.64 12.38 5.14
C MET A 1 -29.35 11.77 5.65
N THR A 2 -28.39 11.55 4.75
CA THR A 2 -27.05 11.04 5.06
C THR A 2 -26.19 12.22 5.50
N ALA A 3 -25.70 12.17 6.74
CA ALA A 3 -24.84 13.21 7.27
C ALA A 3 -23.47 13.16 6.55
N ALA A 4 -23.13 14.23 5.84
CA ALA A 4 -21.79 14.46 5.33
C ALA A 4 -20.84 14.64 6.52
N ILE A 5 -19.83 13.78 6.62
CA ILE A 5 -18.73 13.98 7.54
C ILE A 5 -17.91 15.14 6.96
N SER A 6 -17.89 16.28 7.64
CA SER A 6 -17.02 17.41 7.32
C SER A 6 -15.56 16.94 7.33
N THR A 7 -14.83 17.19 6.24
CA THR A 7 -13.42 16.81 6.05
C THR A 7 -12.43 17.93 6.36
N ASP A 8 -12.84 18.96 7.09
CA ASP A 8 -11.91 19.99 7.57
C ASP A 8 -10.80 19.36 8.44
N GLY A 9 -9.62 19.13 7.85
CA GLY A 9 -8.40 18.74 8.58
C GLY A 9 -7.82 17.34 8.32
N ALA A 10 -8.18 16.64 7.24
CA ALA A 10 -7.53 15.38 6.91
C ALA A 10 -6.04 15.60 6.56
N SER A 11 -5.13 15.03 7.35
CA SER A 11 -3.69 15.06 7.05
C SER A 11 -3.30 13.73 6.40
N PHE A 12 -2.27 13.73 5.56
CA PHE A 12 -1.74 12.52 4.91
C PHE A 12 -0.24 12.39 5.13
N ALA A 13 0.24 11.16 5.30
CA ALA A 13 1.65 10.80 5.31
C ALA A 13 2.00 10.20 3.95
N VAL A 14 3.18 10.56 3.48
CA VAL A 14 3.81 9.98 2.30
C VAL A 14 4.95 9.13 2.80
N ALA A 15 4.99 7.87 2.39
CA ALA A 15 5.93 6.88 2.89
C ALA A 15 7.39 7.22 2.49
N ALA A 16 8.31 7.09 3.45
CA ALA A 16 9.70 7.49 3.29
C ALA A 16 10.46 6.70 2.20
N TRP A 17 10.04 5.46 1.90
CA TRP A 17 10.64 4.66 0.82
C TRP A 17 10.57 5.36 -0.55
N SER A 18 9.58 6.24 -0.75
CA SER A 18 9.41 6.98 -2.00
C SER A 18 10.58 7.91 -2.31
N GLU A 19 11.28 8.41 -1.29
CA GLU A 19 12.51 9.21 -1.45
C GLU A 19 13.63 8.38 -2.06
N VAL A 20 13.82 7.16 -1.55
CA VAL A 20 14.86 6.23 -2.01
C VAL A 20 14.65 5.87 -3.47
N VAL A 21 13.39 5.68 -3.88
CA VAL A 21 13.04 5.36 -5.27
C VAL A 21 13.19 6.58 -6.18
N ALA A 22 12.74 7.76 -5.75
CA ALA A 22 12.87 8.97 -6.56
C ALA A 22 14.32 9.47 -6.71
N ALA A 23 15.19 9.18 -5.73
CA ALA A 23 16.62 9.46 -5.85
C ALA A 23 17.28 8.76 -7.06
N ARG A 24 16.61 7.78 -7.66
CA ARG A 24 17.03 7.10 -8.90
C ARG A 24 16.52 7.77 -10.17
N GLY A 25 15.93 8.97 -10.07
CA GLY A 25 15.35 9.70 -11.19
C GLY A 25 13.97 9.20 -11.62
N VAL A 26 13.29 8.41 -10.78
CA VAL A 26 11.96 7.86 -11.05
C VAL A 26 10.88 8.79 -10.50
N VAL A 27 9.84 9.06 -11.27
CA VAL A 27 8.67 9.81 -10.80
C VAL A 27 7.80 8.89 -9.95
N VAL A 28 7.71 9.16 -8.66
CA VAL A 28 6.79 8.43 -7.76
C VAL A 28 5.47 9.20 -7.67
N ALA A 29 4.37 8.53 -7.96
CA ALA A 29 3.02 9.09 -7.98
C ALA A 29 2.11 8.38 -6.97
N GLY A 30 1.27 9.13 -6.27
CA GLY A 30 0.25 8.59 -5.36
C GLY A 30 -1.12 8.53 -6.01
N SER A 31 -1.74 7.33 -6.04
CA SER A 31 -3.12 7.20 -6.51
C SER A 31 -4.11 7.81 -5.50
N LEU A 32 -4.88 8.82 -5.93
CA LEU A 32 -5.95 9.42 -5.12
C LEU A 32 -7.14 8.48 -4.93
N TYR A 33 -7.25 7.41 -5.71
CA TYR A 33 -8.25 6.37 -5.47
C TYR A 33 -8.05 5.69 -4.11
N ALA A 34 -6.83 5.66 -3.59
CA ALA A 34 -6.52 5.16 -2.26
C ALA A 34 -6.96 6.09 -1.11
N ALA A 35 -7.30 7.35 -1.41
CA ALA A 35 -7.80 8.31 -0.43
C ALA A 35 -9.34 8.31 -0.40
N PRO A 36 -9.97 8.48 0.78
CA PRO A 36 -11.41 8.62 0.87
C PRO A 36 -11.95 9.80 0.05
N ALA A 37 -13.14 9.63 -0.50
CA ALA A 37 -13.89 10.72 -1.13
C ALA A 37 -14.05 11.89 -0.14
N GLY A 38 -13.84 13.11 -0.62
CA GLY A 38 -13.85 14.33 0.21
C GLY A 38 -12.51 14.70 0.88
N SER A 39 -11.48 13.84 0.81
CA SER A 39 -10.13 14.13 1.33
C SER A 39 -9.04 14.08 0.23
N ARG A 40 -9.44 13.94 -1.04
CA ARG A 40 -8.53 13.77 -2.18
C ARG A 40 -7.68 15.00 -2.48
N VAL A 41 -8.21 16.21 -2.24
CA VAL A 41 -7.43 17.45 -2.36
C VAL A 41 -6.32 17.51 -1.30
N ASP A 42 -6.60 17.09 -0.07
CA ASP A 42 -5.57 17.06 0.99
C ASP A 42 -4.51 15.99 0.76
N ALA A 43 -4.90 14.84 0.22
CA ALA A 43 -3.98 13.82 -0.29
C ALA A 43 -3.06 14.40 -1.37
N ALA A 44 -3.63 15.08 -2.37
CA ALA A 44 -2.87 15.73 -3.43
C ALA A 44 -1.89 16.79 -2.88
N ARG A 45 -2.31 17.60 -1.90
CA ARG A 45 -1.41 18.56 -1.21
C ARG A 45 -0.27 17.85 -0.49
N ALA A 46 -0.54 16.73 0.16
CA ALA A 46 0.51 15.98 0.86
C ALA A 46 1.54 15.38 -0.12
N LEU A 47 1.08 14.85 -1.26
CA LEU A 47 1.94 14.37 -2.34
C LEU A 47 2.78 15.52 -2.92
N ALA A 48 2.17 16.64 -3.27
CA ALA A 48 2.85 17.81 -3.81
C ALA A 48 3.92 18.36 -2.85
N ARG A 49 3.60 18.50 -1.56
CA ARG A 49 4.58 18.91 -0.52
C ARG A 49 5.75 17.95 -0.39
N ALA A 50 5.52 16.66 -0.60
CA ALA A 50 6.57 15.65 -0.59
C ALA A 50 7.30 15.53 -1.94
N GLY A 51 7.00 16.36 -2.93
CA GLY A 51 7.58 16.28 -4.28
C GLY A 51 7.15 15.04 -5.07
N ARG A 52 6.02 14.42 -4.72
CA ARG A 52 5.43 13.29 -5.44
C ARG A 52 4.37 13.76 -6.43
N ALA A 53 4.24 13.04 -7.54
CA ALA A 53 3.16 13.27 -8.48
C ALA A 53 1.82 12.72 -7.94
N VAL A 54 0.73 13.15 -8.55
CA VAL A 54 -0.64 12.78 -8.20
C VAL A 54 -1.22 11.96 -9.34
N HIS A 55 -1.59 10.72 -9.05
CA HIS A 55 -2.23 9.83 -10.02
C HIS A 55 -3.74 9.78 -9.76
N VAL A 56 -4.54 9.89 -10.83
CA VAL A 56 -5.99 10.00 -10.75
C VAL A 56 -6.65 8.88 -11.56
N ASP A 57 -7.22 7.90 -10.88
CA ASP A 57 -8.03 6.85 -11.50
C ASP A 57 -9.47 7.33 -11.72
N LEU A 58 -9.81 7.65 -12.96
CA LEU A 58 -11.13 8.04 -13.43
C LEU A 58 -11.83 6.80 -14.02
N ILE A 59 -12.55 6.09 -13.16
CA ILE A 59 -13.23 4.85 -13.51
C ILE A 59 -14.68 5.16 -13.90
N VAL A 60 -15.06 4.88 -15.14
CA VAL A 60 -16.44 5.04 -15.66
C VAL A 60 -17.05 3.65 -15.83
N ASP A 61 -18.20 3.39 -15.24
CA ASP A 61 -18.89 2.12 -15.41
C ASP A 61 -19.72 2.07 -16.72
N PRO A 62 -20.25 0.90 -17.12
CA PRO A 62 -21.04 0.79 -18.35
C PRO A 62 -22.31 1.67 -18.40
N SER A 63 -22.78 2.23 -17.29
CA SER A 63 -23.90 3.19 -17.29
C SER A 63 -23.47 4.65 -17.50
N GLY A 64 -22.16 4.90 -17.57
CA GLY A 64 -21.58 6.25 -17.60
C GLY A 64 -21.38 6.86 -16.21
N GLN A 65 -21.50 6.08 -15.13
CA GLN A 65 -21.30 6.59 -13.77
C GLN A 65 -19.86 6.40 -13.31
N HIS A 66 -19.35 7.40 -12.58
CA HIS A 66 -18.00 7.38 -12.00
C HIS A 66 -17.93 6.49 -10.76
N ARG A 67 -16.95 5.59 -10.72
CA ARG A 67 -16.60 4.71 -9.58
C ARG A 67 -15.27 5.09 -8.92
N GLY A 68 -14.48 5.93 -9.59
CA GLY A 68 -13.16 6.39 -9.17
C GLY A 68 -13.15 7.80 -8.59
N VAL A 69 -12.14 8.57 -8.97
CA VAL A 69 -12.17 10.03 -8.89
C VAL A 69 -13.13 10.54 -9.95
N THR A 70 -13.96 11.54 -9.62
CA THR A 70 -14.89 12.18 -10.56
C THR A 70 -14.22 13.36 -11.28
N PRO A 71 -14.75 13.82 -12.44
CA PRO A 71 -14.22 14.99 -13.14
C PRO A 71 -14.29 16.27 -12.30
N VAL A 72 -15.30 16.37 -11.43
CA VAL A 72 -15.44 17.48 -10.47
C VAL A 72 -14.30 17.45 -9.45
N GLU A 73 -14.04 16.30 -8.83
CA GLU A 73 -12.92 16.15 -7.89
C GLU A 73 -11.56 16.37 -8.56
N LEU A 74 -11.39 15.96 -9.82
CA LEU A 74 -10.17 16.28 -10.58
C LEU A 74 -10.00 17.80 -10.74
N ALA A 75 -11.05 18.53 -11.09
CA ALA A 75 -11.00 19.98 -11.19
C ALA A 75 -10.69 20.65 -9.84
N GLU A 76 -11.23 20.13 -8.74
CA GLU A 76 -10.91 20.57 -7.37
C GLU A 76 -9.44 20.31 -7.02
N VAL A 77 -8.87 19.16 -7.40
CA VAL A 77 -7.44 18.87 -7.21
C VAL A 77 -6.56 19.81 -8.03
N LEU A 78 -6.86 20.00 -9.31
CA LEU A 78 -6.09 20.87 -10.21
C LEU A 78 -6.13 22.34 -9.80
N SER A 79 -7.25 22.79 -9.23
CA SER A 79 -7.38 24.17 -8.72
C SER A 79 -6.80 24.33 -7.31
N GLY A 80 -6.97 23.33 -6.46
CA GLY A 80 -6.55 23.37 -5.05
C GLY A 80 -5.07 23.11 -4.80
N VAL A 81 -4.37 22.54 -5.78
CA VAL A 81 -2.94 22.17 -5.72
C VAL A 81 -2.25 22.49 -7.06
N PRO A 82 -2.13 23.78 -7.45
CA PRO A 82 -1.71 24.16 -8.78
C PRO A 82 -0.29 23.69 -9.17
N GLU A 83 0.57 23.49 -8.18
CA GLU A 83 1.94 23.01 -8.30
C GLU A 83 2.07 21.49 -8.48
N ALA A 84 1.00 20.73 -8.27
CA ALA A 84 1.04 19.28 -8.39
C ALA A 84 1.25 18.85 -9.85
N ARG A 85 2.12 17.86 -10.04
CA ARG A 85 2.21 17.11 -11.29
C ARG A 85 1.14 16.03 -11.29
N VAL A 86 0.22 16.06 -12.24
CA VAL A 86 -0.96 15.19 -12.25
C VAL A 86 -0.99 14.31 -13.49
N ASP A 87 -1.22 13.01 -13.33
CA ASP A 87 -1.56 12.11 -14.43
C ASP A 87 -2.94 11.48 -14.19
N VAL A 88 -3.62 11.17 -15.29
CA VAL A 88 -4.99 10.65 -15.27
C VAL A 88 -5.03 9.29 -15.95
N HIS A 89 -5.62 8.30 -15.29
CA HIS A 89 -5.88 6.99 -15.84
C HIS A 89 -7.39 6.82 -16.08
N LEU A 90 -7.81 6.73 -17.35
CA LEU A 90 -9.21 6.57 -17.72
C LEU A 90 -9.54 5.09 -17.90
N ILE A 91 -10.41 4.57 -17.04
CA ILE A 91 -10.75 3.14 -16.97
C ILE A 91 -12.24 2.96 -17.32
N PRO A 92 -12.60 2.42 -18.49
CA PRO A 92 -13.97 2.38 -19.01
C PRO A 92 -14.87 1.28 -18.42
N THR A 93 -14.33 0.44 -17.53
CA THR A 93 -15.06 -0.67 -16.92
C THR A 93 -14.53 -0.96 -15.52
N ALA A 94 -15.42 -1.15 -14.55
CA ALA A 94 -15.04 -1.52 -13.19
C ALA A 94 -14.44 -2.95 -13.13
N PRO A 95 -13.55 -3.22 -12.16
CA PRO A 95 -13.06 -4.55 -11.85
C PRO A 95 -14.21 -5.60 -11.81
N GLY A 96 -14.14 -6.63 -12.64
CA GLY A 96 -15.13 -7.73 -12.69
C GLY A 96 -16.27 -7.57 -13.70
N THR A 97 -16.19 -6.58 -14.60
CA THR A 97 -17.14 -6.42 -15.73
C THR A 97 -16.46 -6.74 -17.06
N ASN A 98 -17.22 -7.22 -18.06
CA ASN A 98 -16.67 -7.60 -19.36
C ASN A 98 -16.20 -6.33 -20.12
N PRO A 99 -14.89 -6.18 -20.41
CA PRO A 99 -14.34 -5.00 -21.09
C PRO A 99 -14.83 -4.82 -22.54
N ALA A 100 -15.48 -5.84 -23.12
CA ALA A 100 -16.01 -5.80 -24.49
C ALA A 100 -17.27 -4.91 -24.67
N THR A 101 -17.88 -4.41 -23.59
CA THR A 101 -19.12 -3.62 -23.68
C THR A 101 -18.99 -2.25 -23.02
N THR A 102 -18.14 -1.38 -23.58
CA THR A 102 -18.30 0.07 -23.36
C THR A 102 -19.59 0.51 -24.05
N THR A 103 -20.59 0.94 -23.27
CA THR A 103 -21.85 1.42 -23.82
C THR A 103 -21.69 2.81 -24.43
N THR A 104 -22.67 3.24 -25.24
CA THR A 104 -22.75 4.62 -25.74
C THR A 104 -22.78 5.66 -24.60
N ALA A 105 -23.19 5.29 -23.38
CA ALA A 105 -23.16 6.20 -22.23
C ALA A 105 -21.73 6.40 -21.72
N ALA A 106 -21.01 5.31 -21.45
CA ALA A 106 -19.62 5.36 -21.00
C ALA A 106 -18.70 6.04 -22.04
N ALA A 107 -18.89 5.75 -23.33
CA ALA A 107 -18.13 6.40 -24.40
C ALA A 107 -18.33 7.92 -24.44
N ARG A 108 -19.58 8.40 -24.32
CA ARG A 108 -19.89 9.83 -24.28
C ARG A 108 -19.29 10.51 -23.06
N GLU A 109 -19.31 9.84 -21.91
CA GLU A 109 -18.70 10.37 -20.69
C GLU A 109 -17.18 10.52 -20.85
N ILE A 110 -16.50 9.51 -21.43
CA ILE A 110 -15.06 9.56 -21.69
C ILE A 110 -14.71 10.71 -22.65
N ASP A 111 -15.47 10.89 -23.73
CA ASP A 111 -15.28 12.01 -24.66
C ASP A 111 -15.44 13.37 -23.96
N ALA A 112 -16.43 13.50 -23.07
CA ALA A 112 -16.66 14.71 -22.30
C ALA A 112 -15.49 15.00 -21.33
N VAL A 113 -14.99 13.96 -20.65
CA VAL A 113 -13.80 14.06 -19.79
C VAL A 113 -12.60 14.54 -20.60
N LEU A 114 -12.24 13.84 -21.68
CA LEU A 114 -11.10 14.20 -22.54
C LEU A 114 -11.18 15.63 -23.09
N ALA A 115 -12.37 16.08 -23.49
CA ALA A 115 -12.56 17.45 -23.96
C ALA A 115 -12.31 18.48 -22.86
N GLY A 116 -12.70 18.18 -21.61
CA GLY A 116 -12.57 19.05 -20.45
C GLY A 116 -11.17 19.10 -19.83
N LEU A 117 -10.30 18.12 -20.09
CA LEU A 117 -8.93 18.11 -19.58
C LEU A 117 -8.11 19.25 -20.20
N ASP A 118 -7.30 19.93 -19.40
CA ASP A 118 -6.29 20.88 -19.86
C ASP A 118 -4.92 20.20 -19.85
N PRO A 119 -4.33 19.89 -21.03
CA PRO A 119 -3.05 19.20 -21.11
C PRO A 119 -1.89 19.95 -20.44
N SER A 120 -1.95 21.28 -20.35
CA SER A 120 -0.90 22.07 -19.69
C SER A 120 -0.81 21.82 -18.18
N ARG A 121 -1.85 21.18 -17.62
CA ARG A 121 -1.95 20.83 -16.20
C ARG A 121 -1.71 19.34 -15.93
N LEU A 122 -1.42 18.54 -16.97
CA LEU A 122 -1.26 17.10 -16.87
C LEU A 122 0.11 16.65 -17.39
N ASP A 123 0.70 15.65 -16.74
CA ASP A 123 1.85 14.91 -17.26
C ASP A 123 1.44 14.07 -18.48
N HIS A 124 0.33 13.31 -18.37
CA HIS A 124 -0.24 12.46 -19.43
C HIS A 124 -1.64 11.94 -19.05
N VAL A 125 -2.31 11.33 -20.02
CA VAL A 125 -3.51 10.51 -19.84
C VAL A 125 -3.23 9.08 -20.27
N THR A 126 -3.54 8.11 -19.42
CA THR A 126 -3.45 6.67 -19.71
C THR A 126 -4.83 6.13 -20.06
N VAL A 127 -4.90 5.28 -21.09
CA VAL A 127 -6.13 4.60 -21.53
C VAL A 127 -5.85 3.14 -21.88
N ASP A 128 -6.88 2.27 -21.83
CA ASP A 128 -6.78 0.90 -22.36
C ASP A 128 -6.79 0.86 -23.89
N ARG A 129 -6.42 -0.30 -24.47
CA ARG A 129 -6.37 -0.49 -25.94
C ARG A 129 -7.74 -0.26 -26.60
N GLY A 130 -8.82 -0.66 -25.94
CA GLY A 130 -10.17 -0.48 -26.48
C GLY A 130 -10.57 0.98 -26.58
N THR A 131 -10.21 1.78 -25.59
CA THR A 131 -10.46 3.21 -25.51
C THR A 131 -9.58 3.97 -26.50
N LEU A 132 -8.31 3.57 -26.61
CA LEU A 132 -7.41 4.10 -27.64
C LEU A 132 -8.02 3.98 -29.05
N GLN A 133 -8.65 2.84 -29.35
CA GLN A 133 -9.30 2.60 -30.64
C GLN A 133 -10.63 3.36 -30.79
N ARG A 134 -11.52 3.27 -29.80
CA ARG A 134 -12.87 3.85 -29.89
C ARG A 134 -12.89 5.38 -29.80
N GLN A 135 -11.96 5.96 -29.04
CA GLN A 135 -11.86 7.41 -28.80
C GLN A 135 -10.66 8.05 -29.53
N ALA A 136 -10.15 7.41 -30.60
CA ALA A 136 -8.96 7.86 -31.34
C ALA A 136 -8.99 9.36 -31.67
N SER A 137 -10.08 9.87 -32.26
CA SER A 137 -10.18 11.29 -32.61
C SER A 137 -10.22 12.25 -31.41
N ALA A 138 -10.73 11.80 -30.25
CA ALA A 138 -10.72 12.62 -29.03
C ALA A 138 -9.32 12.67 -28.42
N LEU A 139 -8.60 11.55 -28.43
CA LEU A 139 -7.21 11.46 -27.97
C LEU A 139 -6.25 12.21 -28.89
N GLU A 140 -6.45 12.18 -30.20
CA GLU A 140 -5.71 13.01 -31.15
C GLU A 140 -5.87 14.50 -30.85
N ARG A 141 -7.12 14.97 -30.65
CA ARG A 141 -7.37 16.37 -30.24
C ARG A 141 -6.72 16.73 -28.91
N PHE A 142 -6.61 15.78 -27.99
CA PHE A 142 -5.90 15.97 -26.73
C PHE A 142 -4.38 16.11 -26.95
N ARG A 143 -3.79 15.27 -27.82
CA ARG A 143 -2.38 15.37 -28.23
C ARG A 143 -2.08 16.67 -28.98
N ASP A 144 -2.97 17.10 -29.88
CA ASP A 144 -2.85 18.37 -30.63
C ASP A 144 -2.81 19.60 -29.71
N ARG A 145 -3.43 19.51 -28.53
CA ARG A 145 -3.39 20.53 -27.48
C ARG A 145 -2.16 20.43 -26.57
N GLY A 146 -1.20 19.56 -26.91
CA GLY A 146 0.05 19.36 -26.19
C GLY A 146 0.03 18.26 -25.13
N GLY A 147 -1.01 17.42 -25.10
CA GLY A 147 -1.09 16.30 -24.16
C GLY A 147 -0.29 15.07 -24.59
N ALA A 148 0.11 14.27 -23.61
CA ALA A 148 0.70 12.95 -23.84
C ALA A 148 -0.32 11.85 -23.56
N VAL A 149 -0.40 10.85 -24.43
CA VAL A 149 -1.30 9.69 -24.31
C VAL A 149 -0.47 8.44 -24.06
N TRP A 150 -0.76 7.75 -22.96
CA TRP A 150 -0.13 6.49 -22.57
C TRP A 150 -1.11 5.33 -22.76
N LEU A 151 -0.58 4.15 -23.05
CA LEU A 151 -1.35 2.92 -23.15
C LEU A 151 -1.20 2.07 -21.88
N GLU A 152 -2.33 1.66 -21.30
CA GLU A 152 -2.38 0.62 -20.29
C GLU A 152 -2.01 -0.74 -20.92
N ILE A 153 -1.05 -1.44 -20.31
CA ILE A 153 -0.67 -2.81 -20.64
C ILE A 153 -1.16 -3.73 -19.50
N PRO A 154 -2.24 -4.50 -19.72
CA PRO A 154 -2.76 -5.44 -18.73
C PRO A 154 -1.75 -6.49 -18.29
N CYS A 155 -1.96 -7.05 -17.10
CA CYS A 155 -1.15 -8.12 -16.52
C CYS A 155 -1.03 -9.34 -17.45
N GLU A 156 -2.08 -9.64 -18.21
CA GLU A 156 -2.15 -10.78 -19.12
C GLU A 156 -1.64 -10.48 -20.53
N ASP A 157 -1.46 -9.20 -20.89
CA ASP A 157 -1.00 -8.81 -22.23
C ASP A 157 0.52 -9.03 -22.35
N PRO A 158 0.99 -9.82 -23.35
CA PRO A 158 2.42 -10.04 -23.56
C PRO A 158 3.15 -8.81 -24.13
N ALA A 159 2.44 -7.72 -24.40
CA ALA A 159 2.94 -6.43 -24.89
C ALA A 159 3.72 -6.53 -26.21
N THR A 160 3.29 -7.43 -27.10
CA THR A 160 3.97 -7.72 -28.36
C THR A 160 3.72 -6.68 -29.45
N ASP A 161 2.55 -6.02 -29.41
CA ASP A 161 2.17 -4.97 -30.36
C ASP A 161 1.79 -3.68 -29.60
N VAL A 162 2.64 -2.67 -29.76
CA VAL A 162 2.53 -1.35 -29.10
C VAL A 162 2.24 -0.31 -30.18
N PRO A 163 1.05 0.33 -30.18
CA PRO A 163 0.66 1.36 -31.14
C PRO A 163 1.43 2.67 -30.92
N ASP A 164 1.19 3.68 -31.77
CA ASP A 164 1.75 5.02 -31.58
C ASP A 164 1.17 5.71 -30.34
N VAL A 165 1.94 5.71 -29.26
CA VAL A 165 1.63 6.34 -27.97
C VAL A 165 2.88 6.94 -27.36
N ASP A 166 2.72 7.87 -26.44
CA ASP A 166 3.82 8.64 -25.84
C ASP A 166 4.46 7.92 -24.63
N GLY A 167 3.81 6.86 -24.11
CA GLY A 167 4.31 6.04 -23.01
C GLY A 167 3.39 4.86 -22.66
N LEU A 168 3.80 4.08 -21.68
CA LEU A 168 3.13 2.82 -21.31
C LEU A 168 2.95 2.73 -19.79
N LEU A 169 1.78 2.27 -19.33
CA LEU A 169 1.53 1.95 -17.93
C LEU A 169 1.32 0.44 -17.80
N VAL A 170 2.26 -0.27 -17.19
CA VAL A 170 2.16 -1.71 -16.96
C VAL A 170 1.36 -1.97 -15.68
N MET A 171 0.23 -2.65 -15.83
CA MET A 171 -0.59 -3.06 -14.69
C MET A 171 -0.05 -4.34 -14.09
N LEU A 172 0.25 -4.31 -12.78
CA LEU A 172 0.77 -5.47 -12.05
C LEU A 172 -0.34 -6.25 -11.34
N ILE A 173 -1.60 -5.83 -11.43
CA ILE A 173 -2.74 -6.63 -10.95
C ILE A 173 -3.66 -6.92 -12.12
N SER A 174 -4.23 -8.12 -12.14
CA SER A 174 -5.34 -8.45 -13.04
C SER A 174 -6.55 -7.58 -12.73
N SER A 175 -7.17 -7.01 -13.76
CA SER A 175 -8.44 -6.29 -13.61
C SER A 175 -9.48 -7.17 -12.95
N GLY A 176 -10.22 -6.65 -11.96
CA GLY A 176 -11.19 -7.46 -11.20
C GLY A 176 -10.68 -8.01 -9.88
N THR A 177 -9.37 -8.00 -9.63
CA THR A 177 -8.79 -8.66 -8.46
C THR A 177 -8.40 -7.66 -7.37
N ARG A 178 -8.48 -8.10 -6.10
CA ARG A 178 -7.91 -7.38 -4.94
C ARG A 178 -6.61 -8.04 -4.45
N HIS A 179 -5.96 -8.83 -5.31
CA HIS A 179 -4.80 -9.64 -4.96
C HIS A 179 -3.50 -8.83 -4.95
N ASP A 180 -2.44 -9.46 -4.44
CA ASP A 180 -1.08 -8.93 -4.52
C ASP A 180 -0.66 -8.78 -5.99
N ALA A 181 0.21 -7.81 -6.25
CA ALA A 181 0.77 -7.60 -7.58
C ALA A 181 1.45 -8.88 -8.09
N ASP A 182 1.26 -9.22 -9.36
CA ASP A 182 1.94 -10.28 -10.07
C ASP A 182 3.38 -9.84 -10.40
N PRO A 183 4.40 -10.39 -9.71
CA PRO A 183 5.78 -10.03 -9.97
C PRO A 183 6.24 -10.37 -11.40
N ALA A 184 5.59 -11.34 -12.07
CA ALA A 184 5.94 -11.70 -13.45
C ALA A 184 5.70 -10.55 -14.44
N SER A 185 4.79 -9.62 -14.12
CA SER A 185 4.58 -8.42 -14.95
C SER A 185 5.77 -7.46 -14.96
N LEU A 186 6.71 -7.58 -14.01
CA LEU A 186 7.95 -6.80 -14.01
C LEU A 186 8.87 -7.15 -15.18
N ASP A 187 8.82 -8.39 -15.69
CA ASP A 187 9.65 -8.85 -16.80
C ASP A 187 9.36 -8.09 -18.11
N LYS A 188 8.18 -7.45 -18.20
CA LYS A 188 7.78 -6.61 -19.33
C LYS A 188 8.48 -5.24 -19.34
N ILE A 189 8.95 -4.76 -18.19
CA ILE A 189 9.40 -3.37 -18.04
C ILE A 189 10.65 -3.11 -18.88
N ALA A 190 11.70 -3.93 -18.72
CA ALA A 190 12.97 -3.74 -19.41
C ALA A 190 12.84 -3.70 -20.95
N PRO A 191 12.15 -4.64 -21.62
CA PRO A 191 12.01 -4.58 -23.08
C PRO A 191 11.16 -3.40 -23.54
N LEU A 192 10.14 -2.99 -22.78
CA LEU A 192 9.29 -1.84 -23.12
C LEU A 192 10.00 -0.50 -22.90
N ALA A 193 10.77 -0.39 -21.81
CA ALA A 193 11.52 0.82 -21.44
C ALA A 193 12.64 1.16 -22.43
N ALA A 194 13.06 0.20 -23.25
CA ALA A 194 13.98 0.44 -24.36
C ALA A 194 13.33 1.23 -25.52
N ARG A 195 12.00 1.29 -25.58
CA ARG A 195 11.24 1.90 -26.68
C ARG A 195 10.51 3.16 -26.27
N LEU A 196 9.86 3.14 -25.11
CA LEU A 196 9.00 4.22 -24.62
C LEU A 196 9.19 4.41 -23.10
N PRO A 197 8.84 5.58 -22.54
CA PRO A 197 8.71 5.74 -21.10
C PRO A 197 7.71 4.71 -20.54
N VAL A 198 8.12 3.99 -19.49
CA VAL A 198 7.29 2.99 -18.81
C VAL A 198 7.00 3.42 -17.39
N GLY A 199 5.74 3.30 -17.00
CA GLY A 199 5.26 3.38 -15.64
C GLY A 199 4.71 2.03 -15.17
N VAL A 200 4.55 1.88 -13.86
CA VAL A 200 3.85 0.73 -13.25
C VAL A 200 2.74 1.20 -12.33
N ASP A 201 1.65 0.43 -12.28
CA ASP A 201 0.55 0.62 -11.33
C ASP A 201 -0.07 -0.74 -10.94
N GLY A 202 -0.84 -0.76 -9.85
CA GLY A 202 -1.52 -1.94 -9.33
C GLY A 202 -0.73 -2.64 -8.24
N GLY A 203 -1.19 -2.52 -6.98
CA GLY A 203 -0.61 -3.30 -5.87
C GLY A 203 0.86 -3.02 -5.54
N VAL A 204 1.43 -1.89 -5.99
CA VAL A 204 2.85 -1.57 -5.82
C VAL A 204 3.23 -1.36 -4.35
N THR A 205 4.03 -2.27 -3.82
CA THR A 205 4.69 -2.20 -2.50
C THR A 205 6.10 -1.57 -2.62
N PRO A 206 6.78 -1.24 -1.51
CA PRO A 206 8.14 -0.69 -1.55
C PRO A 206 9.13 -1.61 -2.31
N THR A 207 9.02 -2.92 -2.10
CA THR A 207 9.87 -3.91 -2.77
C THR A 207 9.62 -3.92 -4.28
N ILE A 208 8.35 -3.90 -4.69
CA ILE A 208 7.96 -3.86 -6.11
C ILE A 208 8.42 -2.55 -6.75
N ALA A 209 8.26 -1.42 -6.07
CA ALA A 209 8.72 -0.12 -6.55
C ALA A 209 10.23 -0.12 -6.82
N GLY A 210 11.02 -0.68 -5.88
CA GLY A 210 12.47 -0.84 -6.07
C GLY A 210 12.83 -1.72 -7.27
N ALA A 211 12.14 -2.85 -7.42
CA ALA A 211 12.35 -3.78 -8.53
C ALA A 211 11.96 -3.17 -9.90
N ALA A 212 10.81 -2.50 -9.98
CA ALA A 212 10.36 -1.82 -11.19
C ALA A 212 11.33 -0.69 -11.61
N ALA A 213 11.81 0.10 -10.65
CA ALA A 213 12.82 1.12 -10.91
C ALA A 213 14.12 0.52 -11.46
N LEU A 214 14.59 -0.60 -10.91
CA LEU A 214 15.76 -1.33 -11.41
C LEU A 214 15.54 -1.88 -12.83
N ALA A 215 14.32 -2.32 -13.14
CA ALA A 215 13.95 -2.82 -14.46
C ALA A 215 13.79 -1.70 -15.51
N GLY A 216 13.88 -0.42 -15.13
CA GLY A 216 13.86 0.72 -16.05
C GLY A 216 12.55 1.52 -16.05
N ALA A 217 11.62 1.26 -15.14
CA ALA A 217 10.43 2.08 -15.00
C ALA A 217 10.80 3.52 -14.61
N ARG A 218 10.25 4.50 -15.32
CA ARG A 218 10.43 5.94 -15.07
C ARG A 218 9.31 6.55 -14.25
N ARG A 219 8.20 5.83 -14.09
CA ARG A 219 7.08 6.21 -13.23
C ARG A 219 6.64 5.05 -12.36
N ILE A 220 6.29 5.32 -11.11
CA ILE A 220 5.75 4.32 -10.18
C ILE A 220 4.52 4.92 -9.53
N VAL A 221 3.37 4.30 -9.78
CA VAL A 221 2.12 4.63 -9.11
C VAL A 221 1.94 3.69 -7.92
N SER A 222 1.65 4.25 -6.75
CA SER A 222 1.33 3.46 -5.56
C SER A 222 0.21 4.12 -4.77
N GLY A 223 -0.74 3.29 -4.31
CA GLY A 223 -1.85 3.74 -3.46
C GLY A 223 -1.48 3.69 -1.98
N ARG A 224 -2.12 2.77 -1.25
CA ARG A 224 -2.03 2.66 0.22
C ARG A 224 -0.63 2.42 0.78
N ALA A 225 0.30 1.86 0.00
CA ALA A 225 1.68 1.66 0.43
C ALA A 225 2.51 2.97 0.39
N LEU A 226 2.07 3.96 -0.38
CA LEU A 226 2.68 5.29 -0.46
C LEU A 226 1.93 6.32 0.37
N LEU A 227 0.61 6.34 0.26
CA LEU A 227 -0.26 7.37 0.81
C LEU A 227 -1.12 6.78 1.93
N SER A 228 -0.91 7.26 3.15
CA SER A 228 -1.71 6.90 4.31
C SER A 228 -2.30 8.15 4.95
N LEU A 229 -3.55 8.06 5.40
CA LEU A 229 -4.16 9.14 6.18
C LEU A 229 -3.40 9.30 7.50
N ARG A 230 -2.81 10.48 7.72
CA ARG A 230 -2.48 10.98 9.06
C ARG A 230 -3.79 11.39 9.70
N THR A 231 -4.43 10.43 10.32
CA THR A 231 -5.28 10.75 11.46
C THR A 231 -4.44 11.53 12.48
N PRO A 232 -4.90 12.69 12.98
CA PRO A 232 -4.37 13.24 14.23
C PRO A 232 -4.71 12.22 15.31
N ASN A 233 -3.77 11.30 15.56
CA ASN A 233 -4.00 10.05 16.27
C ASN A 233 -5.15 9.19 15.68
N PRO A 234 -4.89 8.05 15.02
CA PRO A 234 -5.96 7.11 14.72
C PRO A 234 -6.31 6.43 16.04
N HIS A 235 -7.39 6.83 16.66
CA HIS A 235 -8.31 5.81 17.12
C HIS A 235 -8.99 5.25 15.86
N PRO A 236 -8.59 4.07 15.34
CA PRO A 236 -9.36 3.45 14.28
C PRO A 236 -10.75 3.12 14.85
N LYS A 237 -11.80 3.55 14.14
CA LYS A 237 -13.15 3.01 14.34
C LYS A 237 -13.08 1.52 14.02
N GLY A 238 -12.99 0.71 15.07
CA GLY A 238 -12.72 -0.72 15.03
C GLY A 238 -11.80 -1.22 16.14
N ILE A 239 -11.18 -0.32 16.92
CA ILE A 239 -10.57 -0.71 18.21
C ILE A 239 -11.45 -0.19 19.35
N THR A 240 -12.07 -1.11 20.08
CA THR A 240 -12.49 -0.82 21.46
C THR A 240 -11.22 -0.89 22.31
N MET A 241 -10.83 0.25 22.89
CA MET A 241 -9.67 0.35 23.77
C MET A 241 -10.12 0.06 25.20
N SER A 242 -9.31 -0.65 25.98
CA SER A 242 -9.35 -0.47 27.44
C SER A 242 -8.87 0.96 27.75
N GLN A 243 -9.60 1.71 28.57
CA GLN A 243 -9.26 3.11 28.87
C GLN A 243 -7.87 3.20 29.54
N ASN A 244 -7.03 4.12 29.07
CA ASN A 244 -5.65 4.44 29.52
C ASN A 244 -4.50 3.55 29.00
N LEU A 245 -4.24 3.54 27.68
CA LEU A 245 -2.95 3.10 27.15
C LEU A 245 -1.93 4.27 27.16
N PRO A 246 -0.64 4.00 27.46
CA PRO A 246 0.39 5.03 27.40
C PRO A 246 0.74 5.40 25.95
N ASP A 247 1.29 6.60 25.74
CA ASP A 247 1.73 7.06 24.41
C ASP A 247 3.01 6.35 23.92
N SER A 248 3.77 5.76 24.84
CA SER A 248 5.01 5.03 24.55
C SER A 248 5.25 3.87 25.53
N MET A 249 6.18 3.00 25.18
CA MET A 249 6.59 1.83 25.93
C MET A 249 8.11 1.69 25.95
N ARG A 250 8.65 1.27 27.09
CA ARG A 250 10.07 0.90 27.19
C ARG A 250 10.34 -0.39 26.43
N THR A 251 11.42 -0.39 25.66
CA THR A 251 11.84 -1.47 24.78
C THR A 251 13.33 -1.73 24.95
N SER A 252 13.73 -3.00 25.02
CA SER A 252 15.13 -3.43 25.03
C SER A 252 15.57 -3.79 23.63
N VAL A 253 16.57 -3.09 23.10
CA VAL A 253 17.02 -3.19 21.71
C VAL A 253 18.45 -3.69 21.66
N LEU A 254 18.70 -4.73 20.87
CA LEU A 254 20.02 -5.22 20.51
C LEU A 254 20.54 -4.40 19.33
N GLU A 255 21.40 -3.42 19.61
CA GLU A 255 22.07 -2.60 18.58
C GLU A 255 23.17 -3.38 17.86
N GLY A 256 23.67 -4.42 18.52
CA GLY A 256 24.73 -5.30 18.03
C GLY A 256 25.15 -6.27 19.14
N ALA A 257 26.05 -7.20 18.82
CA ALA A 257 26.50 -8.20 19.77
C ALA A 257 26.98 -7.53 21.08
N LYS A 258 26.42 -8.00 22.20
CA LYS A 258 26.66 -7.59 23.58
C LYS A 258 26.24 -6.15 23.91
N THR A 259 25.49 -5.50 23.02
CA THR A 259 25.09 -4.10 23.16
C THR A 259 23.57 -4.02 23.19
N LEU A 260 23.04 -3.84 24.40
CA LEU A 260 21.61 -3.60 24.62
C LEU A 260 21.39 -2.16 25.07
N THR A 261 20.39 -1.52 24.49
CA THR A 261 19.90 -0.20 24.87
C THR A 261 18.45 -0.33 25.33
N ILE A 262 18.05 0.53 26.28
CA ILE A 262 16.64 0.71 26.60
C ILE A 262 16.20 2.03 25.99
N GLU A 263 15.15 1.99 25.18
CA GLU A 263 14.56 3.17 24.58
C GLU A 263 13.03 3.16 24.71
N ASP A 264 12.42 4.34 24.64
CA ASP A 264 10.97 4.48 24.55
C ASP A 264 10.54 4.42 23.08
N ARG A 265 9.64 3.48 22.76
CA ARG A 265 9.03 3.32 21.44
C ARG A 265 7.53 3.63 21.51
N PRO A 266 6.91 4.10 20.42
CA PRO A 266 5.45 4.18 20.35
C PRO A 266 4.83 2.78 20.48
N LEU A 267 3.60 2.71 20.99
CA LEU A 267 2.86 1.45 21.02
C LEU A 267 2.56 0.97 19.60
N PRO A 268 2.71 -0.33 19.30
CA PRO A 268 2.24 -0.88 18.04
C PRO A 268 0.72 -0.85 17.98
N GLN A 269 0.16 -0.74 16.78
CA GLN A 269 -1.29 -0.76 16.57
C GLN A 269 -1.73 -2.14 16.09
N ALA A 270 -2.76 -2.69 16.71
CA ALA A 270 -3.36 -3.93 16.25
C ALA A 270 -3.99 -3.73 14.86
N GLY A 271 -3.44 -4.40 13.85
CA GLY A 271 -4.02 -4.46 12.51
C GLY A 271 -5.30 -5.29 12.47
N PRO A 272 -6.02 -5.33 11.34
CA PRO A 272 -7.17 -6.21 11.18
C PRO A 272 -6.81 -7.66 11.48
N GLY A 273 -7.59 -8.34 12.34
CA GLY A 273 -7.31 -9.71 12.78
C GLY A 273 -6.29 -9.84 13.91
N ASP A 274 -5.60 -8.76 14.30
CA ASP A 274 -4.58 -8.78 15.34
C ASP A 274 -5.13 -8.33 16.70
N VAL A 275 -4.39 -8.63 17.75
CA VAL A 275 -4.59 -8.11 19.11
C VAL A 275 -3.34 -7.38 19.58
N LEU A 276 -3.54 -6.31 20.34
CA LEU A 276 -2.49 -5.64 21.09
C LEU A 276 -2.42 -6.28 22.48
N VAL A 277 -1.25 -6.76 22.86
CA VAL A 277 -1.03 -7.45 24.13
C VAL A 277 -0.14 -6.57 25.00
N ARG A 278 -0.61 -6.21 26.19
CA ARG A 278 0.24 -5.67 27.25
C ARG A 278 1.06 -6.81 27.82
N VAL A 279 2.36 -6.76 27.61
CA VAL A 279 3.29 -7.81 28.03
C VAL A 279 3.35 -7.84 29.56
N ALA A 280 3.13 -9.01 30.14
CA ALA A 280 3.23 -9.22 31.59
C ALA A 280 4.57 -9.86 31.96
N ALA A 281 5.01 -10.84 31.19
CA ALA A 281 6.28 -11.53 31.37
C ALA A 281 6.80 -12.08 30.05
N VAL A 282 8.11 -12.17 29.93
CA VAL A 282 8.83 -12.79 28.81
C VAL A 282 9.90 -13.71 29.39
N GLY A 283 9.90 -14.96 28.96
CA GLY A 283 10.98 -15.92 29.20
C GLY A 283 12.22 -15.55 28.39
N VAL A 284 13.38 -15.94 28.92
CA VAL A 284 14.67 -15.79 28.24
C VAL A 284 15.14 -17.16 27.82
N CYS A 285 15.35 -17.34 26.51
CA CYS A 285 15.79 -18.61 25.95
C CYS A 285 17.27 -18.58 25.59
N GLY A 286 17.85 -19.75 25.32
CA GLY A 286 19.23 -19.88 24.85
C GLY A 286 19.48 -19.14 23.53
N SER A 287 18.46 -19.04 22.66
CA SER A 287 18.50 -18.26 21.43
C SER A 287 18.71 -16.76 21.69
N ASP A 288 18.00 -16.16 22.65
CA ASP A 288 18.21 -14.76 23.03
C ASP A 288 19.66 -14.52 23.49
N VAL A 289 20.22 -15.45 24.27
CA VAL A 289 21.62 -15.41 24.72
C VAL A 289 22.58 -15.54 23.53
N HIS A 290 22.27 -16.38 22.55
CA HIS A 290 23.08 -16.52 21.35
C HIS A 290 23.07 -15.25 20.49
N TYR A 291 21.91 -14.65 20.25
CA TYR A 291 21.82 -13.36 19.56
C TYR A 291 22.56 -12.26 20.32
N PHE A 292 22.37 -12.17 21.64
CA PHE A 292 23.11 -11.21 22.44
C PHE A 292 24.62 -11.41 22.35
N ARG A 293 25.12 -12.64 22.46
CA ARG A 293 26.58 -12.89 22.49
C ARG A 293 27.25 -12.80 21.12
N HIS A 294 26.55 -13.21 20.08
CA HIS A 294 27.14 -13.49 18.77
C HIS A 294 26.52 -12.68 17.61
N GLY A 295 25.39 -12.00 17.85
CA GLY A 295 24.67 -11.25 16.83
C GLY A 295 24.04 -12.13 15.75
N ARG A 296 23.94 -13.46 15.95
CA ARG A 296 23.37 -14.39 14.99
C ARG A 296 23.03 -15.76 15.57
N ILE A 297 22.17 -16.49 14.87
CA ILE A 297 21.94 -17.93 15.03
C ILE A 297 21.88 -18.57 13.65
N GLY A 298 22.83 -19.47 13.34
CA GLY A 298 22.93 -20.04 12.00
C GLY A 298 23.05 -18.95 10.94
N ASP A 299 22.14 -18.98 9.97
CA ASP A 299 22.06 -18.00 8.86
C ASP A 299 21.26 -16.73 9.22
N PHE A 300 20.64 -16.66 10.40
CA PHE A 300 19.91 -15.49 10.87
C PHE A 300 20.87 -14.50 11.54
N VAL A 301 21.26 -13.47 10.79
CA VAL A 301 22.22 -12.44 11.24
C VAL A 301 21.49 -11.16 11.62
N VAL A 302 21.88 -10.56 12.75
CA VAL A 302 21.39 -9.27 13.23
C VAL A 302 22.23 -8.17 12.57
N ASP A 303 21.74 -7.63 11.45
CA ASP A 303 22.41 -6.56 10.69
C ASP A 303 21.90 -5.14 11.05
N GLY A 304 21.03 -5.02 12.05
CA GLY A 304 20.47 -3.76 12.55
C GLY A 304 19.79 -3.93 13.91
N PRO A 305 19.22 -2.84 14.49
CA PRO A 305 18.59 -2.89 15.80
C PRO A 305 17.46 -3.93 15.87
N LEU A 306 17.49 -4.81 16.87
CA LEU A 306 16.52 -5.89 17.03
C LEU A 306 16.03 -6.01 18.48
N VAL A 307 14.72 -6.08 18.70
CA VAL A 307 14.15 -6.46 20.00
C VAL A 307 14.20 -7.98 20.14
N LEU A 308 14.77 -8.49 21.25
CA LEU A 308 14.81 -9.93 21.52
C LEU A 308 13.56 -10.41 22.30
N GLY A 309 13.49 -11.70 22.61
CA GLY A 309 12.42 -12.32 23.39
C GLY A 309 11.26 -12.85 22.53
N HIS A 310 10.83 -14.07 22.80
CA HIS A 310 9.76 -14.75 22.04
C HIS A 310 8.91 -15.70 22.92
N GLU A 311 9.14 -15.73 24.22
CA GLU A 311 8.41 -16.60 25.17
C GLU A 311 7.53 -15.76 26.09
N LEU A 312 6.45 -15.18 25.58
CA LEU A 312 5.69 -14.15 26.31
C LEU A 312 4.26 -14.54 26.71
N SER A 313 3.80 -13.87 27.76
CA SER A 313 2.41 -13.85 28.18
C SER A 313 1.98 -12.43 28.54
N GLY A 314 0.68 -12.17 28.50
CA GLY A 314 0.17 -10.83 28.75
C GLY A 314 -1.35 -10.77 28.84
N VAL A 315 -1.85 -9.55 28.70
CA VAL A 315 -3.28 -9.26 28.70
C VAL A 315 -3.63 -8.50 27.43
N ILE A 316 -4.68 -8.93 26.73
CA ILE A 316 -5.18 -8.22 25.55
C ILE A 316 -5.65 -6.83 25.98
N ALA A 317 -5.00 -5.81 25.44
CA ALA A 317 -5.22 -4.41 25.74
C ALA A 317 -6.13 -3.72 24.72
N ALA A 318 -6.09 -4.20 23.47
CA ALA A 318 -6.91 -3.73 22.36
C ALA A 318 -7.00 -4.83 21.29
N VAL A 319 -8.00 -4.72 20.41
CA VAL A 319 -8.23 -5.66 19.31
C VAL A 319 -8.41 -4.90 18.01
N GLY A 320 -7.88 -5.43 16.91
CA GLY A 320 -8.07 -4.86 15.59
C GLY A 320 -9.39 -5.28 14.94
N ALA A 321 -9.68 -4.69 13.77
CA ALA A 321 -10.92 -4.96 13.04
C ALA A 321 -11.10 -6.46 12.74
N GLY A 322 -12.31 -6.98 12.97
CA GLY A 322 -12.63 -8.40 12.75
C GLY A 322 -12.31 -9.33 13.92
N VAL A 323 -11.79 -8.79 15.03
CA VAL A 323 -11.59 -9.53 16.28
C VAL A 323 -12.66 -9.12 17.29
N ASP A 324 -13.21 -10.10 18.01
CA ASP A 324 -14.22 -9.86 19.04
C ASP A 324 -13.68 -8.99 20.18
N GLU A 325 -14.37 -7.88 20.47
CA GLU A 325 -14.02 -6.93 21.53
C GLU A 325 -14.11 -7.56 22.93
N ALA A 326 -14.90 -8.62 23.11
CA ALA A 326 -14.98 -9.37 24.37
C ALA A 326 -13.64 -9.99 24.80
N ARG A 327 -12.66 -10.08 23.88
CA ARG A 327 -11.31 -10.55 24.19
C ARG A 327 -10.48 -9.55 24.99
N ILE A 328 -10.85 -8.28 25.03
CA ILE A 328 -10.11 -7.26 25.80
C ILE A 328 -10.12 -7.63 27.29
N GLY A 329 -8.97 -7.56 27.93
CA GLY A 329 -8.78 -7.99 29.33
C GLY A 329 -8.49 -9.49 29.49
N GLN A 330 -8.58 -10.28 28.43
CA GLN A 330 -8.25 -11.71 28.47
C GLN A 330 -6.74 -11.91 28.70
N ARG A 331 -6.39 -12.82 29.62
CA ARG A 331 -5.01 -13.27 29.80
C ARG A 331 -4.65 -14.27 28.71
N VAL A 332 -3.48 -14.09 28.12
CA VAL A 332 -3.04 -14.89 26.97
C VAL A 332 -1.58 -15.31 27.08
N ALA A 333 -1.29 -16.52 26.60
CA ALA A 333 0.04 -16.98 26.21
C ALA A 333 0.18 -16.81 24.70
N ILE A 334 1.33 -16.32 24.24
CA ILE A 334 1.52 -15.98 22.83
C ILE A 334 2.35 -17.05 22.15
N GLU A 335 1.83 -17.54 21.04
CA GLU A 335 2.62 -18.28 20.07
C GLU A 335 3.32 -17.28 19.14
N PRO A 336 4.67 -17.21 19.15
CA PRO A 336 5.43 -16.02 18.70
C PRO A 336 5.61 -15.90 17.18
N GLN A 337 4.74 -16.54 16.41
CA GLN A 337 4.97 -16.76 14.99
C GLN A 337 3.79 -16.31 14.15
N LYS A 338 4.10 -15.86 12.94
CA LYS A 338 3.14 -15.39 11.94
C LYS A 338 3.45 -16.07 10.60
N PRO A 339 2.78 -17.20 10.31
CA PRO A 339 2.94 -17.87 9.04
C PRO A 339 2.16 -17.14 7.92
N CYS A 340 2.50 -17.36 6.66
CA CYS A 340 1.84 -16.65 5.55
C CYS A 340 0.41 -17.13 5.20
N HIS A 341 -0.06 -18.22 5.82
CA HIS A 341 -1.38 -18.86 5.62
C HIS A 341 -1.69 -19.36 4.20
N ARG A 342 -0.79 -19.20 3.23
CA ARG A 342 -1.05 -19.47 1.81
C ARG A 342 -0.08 -20.44 1.14
N CYS A 343 1.05 -20.74 1.77
CA CYS A 343 2.02 -21.69 1.21
C CYS A 343 1.56 -23.14 1.38
N ARG A 344 2.20 -24.05 0.65
CA ARG A 344 1.94 -25.50 0.72
C ARG A 344 1.95 -26.03 2.16
N GLU A 345 2.95 -25.66 2.96
CA GLU A 345 3.07 -26.13 4.33
C GLU A 345 1.94 -25.61 5.24
N CYS A 346 1.58 -24.33 5.12
CA CYS A 346 0.43 -23.77 5.86
C CYS A 346 -0.88 -24.45 5.50
N LEU A 347 -1.15 -24.64 4.20
CA LEU A 347 -2.37 -25.29 3.72
C LEU A 347 -2.43 -26.78 4.08
N ALA A 348 -1.27 -27.43 4.28
CA ALA A 348 -1.17 -28.79 4.78
C ALA A 348 -1.27 -28.91 6.31
N GLY A 349 -1.40 -27.80 7.04
CA GLY A 349 -1.44 -27.76 8.50
C GLY A 349 -0.07 -27.77 9.18
N HIS A 350 1.02 -27.72 8.42
CA HIS A 350 2.40 -27.63 8.92
C HIS A 350 2.90 -26.18 8.91
N TYR A 351 2.11 -25.25 9.46
CA TYR A 351 2.46 -23.83 9.38
C TYR A 351 3.79 -23.48 10.05
N ASN A 352 4.27 -24.31 11.00
CA ASN A 352 5.59 -24.18 11.62
C ASN A 352 6.75 -24.36 10.62
N LEU A 353 6.49 -24.95 9.44
CA LEU A 353 7.44 -25.10 8.34
C LEU A 353 7.24 -24.04 7.25
N CYS A 354 6.47 -22.97 7.53
CA CYS A 354 6.24 -21.91 6.56
C CYS A 354 7.58 -21.29 6.10
N PRO A 355 7.87 -21.24 4.79
CA PRO A 355 9.09 -20.62 4.29
C PRO A 355 9.08 -19.09 4.40
N ASN A 356 7.90 -18.52 4.65
CA ASN A 356 7.69 -17.08 4.84
C ASN A 356 7.32 -16.78 6.31
N MET A 357 7.87 -17.53 7.25
CA MET A 357 7.60 -17.36 8.66
C MET A 357 8.18 -16.03 9.17
N GLU A 358 7.34 -15.22 9.79
CA GLU A 358 7.80 -14.14 10.67
C GLU A 358 7.77 -14.68 12.11
N PHE A 359 8.88 -14.60 12.84
CA PHE A 359 9.00 -15.16 14.19
C PHE A 359 9.66 -14.12 15.10
N TYR A 360 9.05 -13.84 16.26
CA TYR A 360 9.60 -12.87 17.21
C TYR A 360 11.06 -13.14 17.56
N ALA A 361 11.86 -12.07 17.59
CA ALA A 361 13.30 -12.13 17.84
C ALA A 361 14.11 -12.92 16.79
N THR A 362 13.57 -13.18 15.60
CA THR A 362 14.32 -13.69 14.46
C THR A 362 14.44 -12.57 13.42
N PRO A 363 15.66 -12.09 13.10
CA PRO A 363 15.86 -11.01 12.15
C PRO A 363 15.08 -11.20 10.85
N PRO A 364 14.36 -10.17 10.37
CA PRO A 364 14.32 -8.79 10.86
C PRO A 364 13.16 -8.48 11.85
N ILE A 365 12.52 -9.49 12.43
CA ILE A 365 11.27 -9.35 13.20
C ILE A 365 11.56 -9.11 14.68
N ASP A 366 11.13 -7.94 15.17
CA ASP A 366 11.23 -7.57 16.58
C ASP A 366 10.47 -8.54 17.50
N GLY A 367 11.06 -8.78 18.66
CA GLY A 367 10.54 -9.64 19.71
C GLY A 367 9.79 -8.92 20.82
N ALA A 368 9.75 -9.58 21.98
CA ALA A 368 8.84 -9.30 23.07
C ALA A 368 9.45 -8.59 24.28
N PHE A 369 10.76 -8.29 24.31
CA PHE A 369 11.37 -7.48 25.37
C PHE A 369 10.98 -6.00 25.26
N THR A 370 9.67 -5.74 25.35
CA THR A 370 9.01 -4.45 25.27
C THR A 370 7.70 -4.48 26.07
N GLY A 371 7.07 -3.32 26.27
CA GLY A 371 5.83 -3.21 27.04
C GLY A 371 4.58 -3.75 26.32
N TYR A 372 4.55 -3.69 24.99
CA TYR A 372 3.40 -4.10 24.18
C TYR A 372 3.84 -4.73 22.86
N VAL A 373 3.09 -5.75 22.41
CA VAL A 373 3.29 -6.37 21.09
C VAL A 373 1.96 -6.59 20.38
N THR A 374 2.00 -6.78 19.06
CA THR A 374 0.84 -7.13 18.24
C THR A 374 1.02 -8.49 17.60
N ILE A 375 0.04 -9.37 17.75
CA ILE A 375 0.05 -10.70 17.14
C ILE A 375 -1.35 -11.01 16.58
N GLU A 376 -1.42 -11.90 15.60
CA GLU A 376 -2.70 -12.42 15.12
C GLU A 376 -3.52 -12.99 16.30
N SER A 377 -4.80 -12.64 16.34
CA SER A 377 -5.75 -13.05 17.38
C SER A 377 -5.71 -14.57 17.64
N ALA A 378 -5.57 -15.38 16.59
CA ALA A 378 -5.51 -16.84 16.67
C ALA A 378 -4.26 -17.38 17.41
N PHE A 379 -3.18 -16.61 17.49
CA PHE A 379 -1.92 -16.97 18.15
C PHE A 379 -1.81 -16.40 19.57
N ALA A 380 -2.83 -15.66 20.02
CA ALA A 380 -2.98 -15.24 21.41
C ALA A 380 -3.91 -16.21 22.14
N HIS A 381 -3.35 -17.26 22.73
CA HIS A 381 -4.08 -18.36 23.35
C HIS A 381 -4.57 -17.99 24.75
N ALA A 382 -5.87 -18.12 24.99
CA ALA A 382 -6.46 -17.86 26.30
C ALA A 382 -5.84 -18.75 27.38
N VAL A 383 -5.49 -18.18 28.53
CA VAL A 383 -5.06 -18.95 29.71
C VAL A 383 -6.09 -18.87 30.84
N PRO A 384 -6.26 -19.93 31.66
CA PRO A 384 -7.17 -19.92 32.81
C PRO A 384 -6.89 -18.74 33.73
N THR A 385 -7.91 -18.21 34.42
CA THR A 385 -7.83 -17.08 35.38
C THR A 385 -7.34 -17.47 36.77
#